data_AF-A0AAU9JTN0-F1
#
_entry.id   AF-A0AAU9JTN0-F1
#
_cell.length_a   1.000
_cell.length_b   1.000
_cell.length_c   1.000
_cell.angle_alpha   90.00
_cell.angle_beta   90.00
_cell.angle_gamma   90.00
#
_symmetry.space_group_name_H-M   'P 1'
#
loop_
_entity.id
_entity.type
_entity.pdbx_description
1 polymer ?
#
loop_
_entity_poly.entity_id
_entity_poly.type
_entity_poly.pdbx_seq_one_letter_code
_entity_poly.pdbx_strand_id
1 'polypeptide(L)'
;MEEEISLLKKQKALIKQALQTTVNENTELQKIKEELEARCKLQANEIDSLNLLNQQLSKRCENLQEESKSKSQGSWSTWGLWKSKGANKLEELTNQLTILQEELDAKIKENEQVHMTNFYLKEKSKKKKADWREIVGKKDEFMRNMNEQIEDMQSQINSQKTQIQQLNKERNELSALIQVKNKELQESQANFHKINSSFQEKTNTLENKLRTKVSLDDTGFEFLSCYNAPKFNFSYTQKQCEWIAKAKSSLSQICPHISDICVKYSTRLQFLYENSNPSYRRILAEFQKRYETFLENFSIGIKELTMEKLDANKVIKSVDDISRNYKALLSILILQLQQEGKWVEDSAELNSLNQELIDCLKKIDSYIGRGLAFVIASSYGKHSCWDLLQDLTKNLVQSITKCSNFWGKRLALDTKLRYKITVKSTRSINDEILGSLQALCSVVNHICSALLQLKSNLYFNTSQLYFNSVSYLTNLREISYTPGIEYSKAIQNVQDLKLSERKIDEQRLQIQRLEKELEKSQTCTEKANNEVRQLQNILVAIEQNAEKSEEEVGKNIFQESEPISEDVKNGAQKVALRLTDSNGEPVPISTLNVESDLYEKIKEVAILQINKLAEKVNNNEIYMF
;
A
#
# COMPACT_ATOMS: atom_id res chain seq x y z
N MET A 1 -22.12 -0.24 8.33
CA MET A 1 -21.59 -0.02 9.70
C MET A 1 -22.39 -0.76 10.77
N GLU A 2 -23.66 -0.42 11.03
CA GLU A 2 -24.40 -1.00 12.17
C GLU A 2 -24.57 -2.54 12.08
N GLU A 3 -24.85 -3.06 10.89
CA GLU A 3 -24.96 -4.50 10.64
C GLU A 3 -23.62 -5.24 10.83
N GLU A 4 -22.50 -4.63 10.43
CA GLU A 4 -21.14 -5.17 10.62
C GLU A 4 -20.78 -5.19 12.11
N ILE A 5 -21.12 -4.12 12.85
CA ILE A 5 -20.95 -4.07 14.32
C ILE A 5 -21.82 -5.14 15.00
N SER A 6 -23.01 -5.43 14.47
CA SER A 6 -23.87 -6.54 14.95
C SER A 6 -23.25 -7.91 14.65
N LEU A 7 -22.69 -8.10 13.46
CA LEU A 7 -22.00 -9.32 13.05
C LEU A 7 -20.76 -9.61 13.91
N LEU A 8 -19.90 -8.61 14.10
CA LEU A 8 -18.69 -8.69 14.94
C LEU A 8 -19.05 -8.98 16.41
N LYS A 9 -20.14 -8.42 16.94
CA LYS A 9 -20.65 -8.75 18.28
C LYS A 9 -21.08 -10.22 18.39
N LYS A 10 -21.75 -10.78 17.36
CA LYS A 10 -22.12 -12.21 17.32
C LYS A 10 -20.89 -13.12 17.22
N GLN A 11 -19.94 -12.80 16.34
CA GLN A 11 -18.68 -13.56 16.20
C GLN A 11 -17.88 -13.56 17.52
N LYS A 12 -17.74 -12.39 18.18
CA LYS A 12 -17.07 -12.27 19.48
C LYS A 12 -17.75 -13.09 20.58
N ALA A 13 -19.08 -13.22 20.56
CA ALA A 13 -19.83 -14.06 21.50
C ALA A 13 -19.55 -15.56 21.26
N LEU A 14 -19.57 -16.01 20.00
CA LEU A 14 -19.26 -17.40 19.62
C LEU A 14 -17.83 -17.79 19.99
N ILE A 15 -16.84 -16.94 19.70
CA ILE A 15 -15.42 -17.17 20.05
C ILE A 15 -15.26 -17.28 21.58
N LYS A 16 -15.93 -16.40 22.35
CA LYS A 16 -15.90 -16.48 23.82
C LYS A 16 -16.53 -17.78 24.34
N GLN A 17 -17.59 -18.27 23.71
CA GLN A 17 -18.22 -19.54 24.09
C GLN A 17 -17.30 -20.73 23.78
N ALA A 18 -16.70 -20.80 22.59
CA ALA A 18 -15.75 -21.85 22.22
C ALA A 18 -14.51 -21.87 23.13
N LEU A 19 -13.98 -20.70 23.49
CA LEU A 19 -12.88 -20.57 24.44
C LEU A 19 -13.27 -21.10 25.83
N GLN A 20 -14.50 -20.84 26.30
CA GLN A 20 -14.95 -21.39 27.57
C GLN A 20 -15.08 -22.92 27.54
N THR A 21 -15.56 -23.50 26.45
CA THR A 21 -15.64 -24.96 26.27
C THR A 21 -14.25 -25.60 26.33
N THR A 22 -13.30 -25.09 25.53
CA THR A 22 -11.93 -25.64 25.49
C THR A 22 -11.16 -25.45 26.80
N VAL A 23 -11.42 -24.38 27.56
CA VAL A 23 -10.89 -24.23 28.93
C VAL A 23 -11.48 -25.31 29.86
N ASN A 24 -12.79 -25.56 29.81
CA ASN A 24 -13.42 -26.59 30.62
C ASN A 24 -12.86 -27.99 30.28
N GLU A 25 -12.79 -28.35 29.00
CA GLU A 25 -12.24 -29.62 28.49
C GLU A 25 -10.80 -29.84 28.96
N ASN A 26 -9.94 -28.82 28.88
CA ASN A 26 -8.57 -28.90 29.41
C ASN A 26 -8.53 -29.14 30.93
N THR A 27 -9.46 -28.56 31.71
CA THR A 27 -9.53 -28.84 33.16
C THR A 27 -10.06 -30.23 33.50
N GLU A 28 -10.80 -30.90 32.61
CA GLU A 28 -11.19 -32.30 32.77
C GLU A 28 -10.07 -33.25 32.34
N LEU A 29 -9.42 -32.98 31.21
CA LEU A 29 -8.24 -33.74 30.75
C LEU A 29 -7.10 -33.70 31.77
N GLN A 30 -6.86 -32.56 32.43
CA GLN A 30 -5.85 -32.44 33.48
C GLN A 30 -6.19 -33.31 34.71
N LYS A 31 -7.46 -33.37 35.14
CA LYS A 31 -7.91 -34.26 36.23
C LYS A 31 -7.75 -35.74 35.85
N ILE A 32 -8.13 -36.11 34.63
CA ILE A 32 -7.99 -37.49 34.12
C ILE A 32 -6.50 -37.88 34.08
N LYS A 33 -5.61 -36.96 33.67
CA LYS A 33 -4.16 -37.17 33.73
C LYS A 33 -3.67 -37.38 35.17
N GLU A 34 -4.09 -36.55 36.12
CA GLU A 34 -3.70 -36.67 37.53
C GLU A 34 -4.18 -37.99 38.16
N GLU A 35 -5.41 -38.44 37.83
CA GLU A 35 -5.94 -39.74 38.26
C GLU A 35 -5.15 -40.91 37.64
N LEU A 36 -4.82 -40.84 36.34
CA LEU A 36 -4.01 -41.85 35.66
C LEU A 36 -2.58 -41.90 36.23
N GLU A 37 -1.93 -40.77 36.49
CA GLU A 37 -0.62 -40.73 37.14
C GLU A 37 -0.65 -41.34 38.55
N ALA A 38 -1.69 -41.05 39.35
CA ALA A 38 -1.87 -41.67 40.66
C ALA A 38 -2.05 -43.19 40.55
N ARG A 39 -2.84 -43.66 39.57
CA ARG A 39 -3.07 -45.08 39.29
C ARG A 39 -1.81 -45.81 38.83
N CYS A 40 -1.00 -45.19 37.95
CA CYS A 40 0.29 -45.73 37.54
C CYS A 40 1.29 -45.81 38.70
N LYS A 41 1.32 -44.82 39.61
CA LYS A 41 2.15 -44.87 40.84
C LYS A 41 1.73 -46.03 41.76
N LEU A 42 0.43 -46.28 41.91
CA LEU A 42 -0.07 -47.46 42.65
C LEU A 42 0.34 -48.79 42.01
N GLN A 43 0.25 -48.90 40.67
CA GLN A 43 0.65 -50.12 39.95
C GLN A 43 2.17 -50.34 39.96
N ALA A 44 2.98 -49.29 39.93
CA ALA A 44 4.43 -49.39 40.11
C ALA A 44 4.79 -49.96 41.50
N ASN A 45 4.18 -49.43 42.56
CA ASN A 45 4.35 -49.93 43.93
C ASN A 45 3.90 -51.40 44.06
N GLU A 46 2.82 -51.80 43.38
CA GLU A 46 2.37 -53.19 43.33
C GLU A 46 3.42 -54.09 42.65
N ILE A 47 3.93 -53.69 41.48
CA ILE A 47 5.00 -54.40 40.76
C ILE A 47 6.27 -54.54 41.61
N ASP A 48 6.70 -53.50 42.31
CA ASP A 48 7.87 -53.56 43.19
C ASP A 48 7.64 -54.47 44.40
N SER A 49 6.42 -54.49 44.97
CA SER A 49 6.07 -55.44 46.04
C SER A 49 6.09 -56.90 45.56
N LEU A 50 5.62 -57.16 44.33
CA LEU A 50 5.64 -58.48 43.70
C LEU A 50 7.06 -58.90 43.29
N ASN A 51 7.90 -57.96 42.85
CA ASN A 51 9.33 -58.18 42.59
C ASN A 51 10.09 -58.52 43.86
N LEU A 52 9.86 -57.79 44.96
CA LEU A 52 10.46 -58.09 46.26
C LEU A 52 10.04 -59.49 46.77
N LEU A 53 8.76 -59.83 46.65
CA LEU A 53 8.24 -61.14 47.03
C LEU A 53 8.79 -62.26 46.15
N ASN A 54 8.91 -62.04 44.83
CA ASN A 54 9.60 -62.97 43.92
C ASN A 54 11.08 -63.14 44.29
N GLN A 55 11.81 -62.07 44.62
CA GLN A 55 13.20 -62.17 45.06
C GLN A 55 13.35 -62.95 46.38
N GLN A 56 12.41 -62.78 47.32
CA GLN A 56 12.37 -63.57 48.55
C GLN A 56 12.06 -65.05 48.28
N LEU A 57 11.13 -65.34 47.36
CA LEU A 57 10.84 -66.72 46.93
C LEU A 57 12.01 -67.35 46.18
N SER A 58 12.65 -66.64 45.24
CA SER A 58 13.86 -67.09 44.56
C SER A 58 14.97 -67.40 45.55
N LYS A 59 15.29 -66.50 46.50
CA LYS A 59 16.29 -66.76 47.55
C LYS A 59 15.90 -67.94 48.45
N ARG A 60 14.61 -68.15 48.72
CA ARG A 60 14.13 -69.32 49.47
C ARG A 60 14.28 -70.61 48.67
N CYS A 61 14.04 -70.57 47.36
CA CYS A 61 14.28 -71.69 46.45
C CYS A 61 15.77 -71.98 46.27
N GLU A 62 16.62 -70.95 46.15
CA GLU A 62 18.08 -71.04 46.10
C GLU A 62 18.60 -71.68 47.39
N ASN A 63 18.25 -71.13 48.56
CA ASN A 63 18.63 -71.70 49.86
C ASN A 63 18.16 -73.16 50.02
N LEU A 64 16.92 -73.50 49.64
CA LEU A 64 16.43 -74.88 49.70
C LEU A 64 17.14 -75.79 48.69
N GLN A 65 17.55 -75.26 47.54
CA GLN A 65 18.28 -76.02 46.54
C GLN A 65 19.75 -76.20 46.92
N GLU A 66 20.40 -75.22 47.54
CA GLU A 66 21.71 -75.34 48.18
C GLU A 66 21.67 -76.29 49.38
N GLU A 67 20.66 -76.21 50.24
CA GLU A 67 20.43 -77.21 51.29
C GLU A 67 20.24 -78.62 50.71
N SER A 68 19.51 -78.77 49.60
CA SER A 68 19.35 -80.09 48.96
C SER A 68 20.67 -80.62 48.38
N LYS A 69 21.49 -79.76 47.78
CA LYS A 69 22.79 -80.11 47.19
C LYS A 69 23.82 -80.42 48.28
N SER A 70 23.91 -79.60 49.33
CA SER A 70 24.83 -79.79 50.46
C SER A 70 24.45 -80.96 51.37
N LYS A 71 23.16 -81.34 51.44
CA LYS A 71 22.71 -82.56 52.14
C LYS A 71 22.76 -83.83 51.27
N SER A 72 23.18 -83.74 50.00
CA SER A 72 23.24 -84.89 49.08
C SER A 72 24.63 -85.50 48.86
N GLN A 73 25.69 -84.95 49.47
CA GLN A 73 27.04 -85.53 49.47
C GLN A 73 27.74 -85.36 50.83
N GLY A 74 28.02 -86.48 51.52
CA GLY A 74 28.65 -86.50 52.86
C GLY A 74 27.59 -86.60 53.98
N SER A 75 27.18 -87.77 54.48
CA SER A 75 27.92 -88.90 55.09
C SER A 75 28.33 -88.66 56.55
N TRP A 76 27.77 -89.50 57.45
CA TRP A 76 28.19 -89.72 58.85
C TRP A 76 28.06 -88.49 59.81
N SER A 77 27.94 -88.64 61.14
CA SER A 77 27.93 -89.83 62.00
C SER A 77 27.29 -89.58 63.38
N THR A 78 26.98 -90.68 64.09
CA THR A 78 27.11 -90.88 65.57
C THR A 78 26.63 -89.86 66.62
N TRP A 79 25.77 -90.39 67.51
CA TRP A 79 25.59 -90.08 68.95
C TRP A 79 24.85 -88.77 69.31
N GLY A 80 24.08 -88.70 70.42
CA GLY A 80 23.63 -89.80 71.29
C GLY A 80 23.36 -89.39 72.75
N LEU A 81 22.19 -89.78 73.29
CA LEU A 81 21.77 -89.65 74.71
C LEU A 81 21.58 -88.17 75.18
N TRP A 82 20.86 -87.81 76.25
CA TRP A 82 20.36 -88.54 77.45
C TRP A 82 18.90 -88.17 77.85
N LYS A 83 18.04 -89.20 78.04
CA LYS A 83 16.89 -89.34 78.99
C LYS A 83 15.76 -88.26 78.98
N SER A 84 14.45 -88.57 78.94
CA SER A 84 13.60 -89.80 78.85
C SER A 84 12.15 -89.36 78.43
N LYS A 85 10.99 -90.06 78.49
CA LYS A 85 10.47 -91.31 79.13
C LYS A 85 9.08 -91.66 78.51
N GLY A 86 8.60 -92.92 78.57
CA GLY A 86 7.19 -93.32 78.25
C GLY A 86 6.99 -94.15 76.95
N ALA A 87 5.84 -94.82 76.75
CA ALA A 87 5.59 -95.76 75.63
C ALA A 87 4.09 -96.05 75.28
N ASN A 88 3.78 -96.40 73.99
CA ASN A 88 2.69 -97.27 73.46
C ASN A 88 2.31 -96.96 71.97
N LYS A 89 2.37 -97.93 71.02
CA LYS A 89 1.66 -97.95 69.69
C LYS A 89 1.92 -99.23 68.85
N LEU A 90 0.91 -99.85 68.16
CA LEU A 90 1.17 -100.81 67.05
C LEU A 90 0.00 -101.17 66.07
N GLU A 91 -1.23 -101.42 66.55
CA GLU A 91 -2.27 -102.20 65.82
C GLU A 91 -2.82 -101.60 64.50
N GLU A 92 -2.54 -100.33 64.21
CA GLU A 92 -3.18 -99.50 63.16
C GLU A 92 -3.08 -99.98 61.69
N LEU A 93 -2.24 -100.97 61.37
CA LEU A 93 -1.58 -101.04 60.06
C LEU A 93 -2.29 -101.84 58.94
N THR A 94 -3.00 -102.93 59.21
CA THR A 94 -3.28 -103.93 58.14
C THR A 94 -4.52 -103.64 57.29
N ASN A 95 -5.61 -103.11 57.88
CA ASN A 95 -6.82 -102.73 57.13
C ASN A 95 -6.60 -101.58 56.14
N GLN A 96 -5.43 -100.93 56.20
CA GLN A 96 -5.04 -99.85 55.30
C GLN A 96 -4.79 -100.36 53.86
N LEU A 97 -4.50 -101.65 53.66
CA LEU A 97 -3.87 -102.13 52.41
C LEU A 97 -4.81 -102.36 51.22
N THR A 98 -6.01 -102.92 51.40
CA THR A 98 -6.93 -103.21 50.27
C THR A 98 -7.66 -101.97 49.76
N ILE A 99 -8.01 -101.05 50.65
CA ILE A 99 -8.65 -99.77 50.31
C ILE A 99 -7.76 -98.98 49.33
N LEU A 100 -6.44 -98.97 49.57
CA LEU A 100 -5.46 -98.31 48.70
C LEU A 100 -5.44 -98.80 47.25
N GLN A 101 -5.91 -100.03 46.94
CA GLN A 101 -5.79 -100.59 45.59
C GLN A 101 -6.99 -100.30 44.68
N GLU A 102 -8.22 -100.24 45.21
CA GLU A 102 -9.35 -99.66 44.46
C GLU A 102 -9.20 -98.13 44.35
N GLU A 103 -8.65 -97.48 45.39
CA GLU A 103 -8.21 -96.08 45.30
C GLU A 103 -7.15 -95.88 44.20
N LEU A 104 -6.22 -96.81 44.01
CA LEU A 104 -5.16 -96.69 42.99
C LEU A 104 -5.70 -96.69 41.56
N ASP A 105 -6.59 -97.62 41.20
CA ASP A 105 -7.15 -97.68 39.84
C ASP A 105 -8.10 -96.51 39.56
N ALA A 106 -8.83 -96.03 40.57
CA ALA A 106 -9.59 -94.78 40.50
C ALA A 106 -8.65 -93.58 40.28
N LYS A 107 -7.54 -93.51 41.04
CA LYS A 107 -6.51 -92.47 40.92
C LYS A 107 -5.80 -92.50 39.57
N ILE A 108 -5.58 -93.66 38.95
CA ILE A 108 -4.97 -93.75 37.61
C ILE A 108 -5.88 -93.08 36.57
N LYS A 109 -7.19 -93.40 36.54
CA LYS A 109 -8.14 -92.78 35.60
C LYS A 109 -8.37 -91.29 35.87
N GLU A 110 -8.44 -90.89 37.14
CA GLU A 110 -8.45 -89.48 37.55
C GLU A 110 -7.19 -88.77 37.02
N ASN A 111 -6.02 -89.38 37.17
CA ASN A 111 -4.75 -88.82 36.72
C ASN A 111 -4.65 -88.74 35.19
N GLU A 112 -5.17 -89.71 34.42
CA GLU A 112 -5.25 -89.62 32.95
C GLU A 112 -6.15 -88.46 32.50
N GLN A 113 -7.32 -88.28 33.14
CA GLN A 113 -8.21 -87.16 32.86
C GLN A 113 -7.58 -85.82 33.26
N VAL A 114 -6.84 -85.78 34.38
CA VAL A 114 -6.01 -84.64 34.80
C VAL A 114 -4.87 -84.38 33.81
N HIS A 115 -4.23 -85.39 33.24
CA HIS A 115 -3.20 -85.22 32.21
C HIS A 115 -3.77 -84.65 30.90
N MET A 116 -4.92 -85.15 30.43
CA MET A 116 -5.58 -84.63 29.22
C MET A 116 -6.10 -83.19 29.41
N THR A 117 -6.73 -82.89 30.54
CA THR A 117 -7.16 -81.52 30.84
C THR A 117 -5.98 -80.57 31.02
N ASN A 118 -4.90 -81.00 31.69
CA ASN A 118 -3.65 -80.23 31.76
C ASN A 118 -3.02 -80.02 30.38
N PHE A 119 -3.06 -80.99 29.47
CA PHE A 119 -2.56 -80.82 28.10
C PHE A 119 -3.33 -79.71 27.36
N TYR A 120 -4.67 -79.79 27.32
CA TYR A 120 -5.50 -78.77 26.69
C TYR A 120 -5.36 -77.40 27.34
N LEU A 121 -5.27 -77.32 28.67
CA LEU A 121 -5.01 -76.07 29.40
C LEU A 121 -3.62 -75.50 29.07
N LYS A 122 -2.59 -76.35 28.97
CA LYS A 122 -1.21 -75.96 28.61
C LYS A 122 -1.13 -75.48 27.16
N GLU A 123 -1.86 -76.08 26.23
CA GLU A 123 -1.94 -75.61 24.84
C GLU A 123 -2.71 -74.30 24.71
N LYS A 124 -3.88 -74.19 25.36
CA LYS A 124 -4.69 -72.96 25.41
C LYS A 124 -3.94 -71.81 26.09
N SER A 125 -3.13 -72.11 27.11
CA SER A 125 -2.22 -71.17 27.77
C SER A 125 -1.05 -70.77 26.87
N LYS A 126 -0.43 -71.71 26.13
CA LYS A 126 0.58 -71.39 25.10
C LYS A 126 0.05 -70.45 24.04
N LYS A 127 -1.15 -70.71 23.49
CA LYS A 127 -1.83 -69.86 22.51
C LYS A 127 -2.07 -68.46 23.07
N LYS A 128 -2.77 -68.33 24.22
CA LYS A 128 -2.92 -67.04 24.91
C LYS A 128 -1.60 -66.31 25.19
N LYS A 129 -0.52 -67.02 25.53
CA LYS A 129 0.83 -66.43 25.72
C LYS A 129 1.52 -66.03 24.41
N ALA A 130 1.10 -66.50 23.24
CA ALA A 130 1.49 -65.94 21.95
C ALA A 130 0.68 -64.66 21.68
N ASP A 131 -0.65 -64.75 21.73
CA ASP A 131 -1.59 -63.64 21.50
C ASP A 131 -1.23 -62.41 22.35
N TRP A 132 -1.01 -62.59 23.66
CA TRP A 132 -0.62 -61.51 24.55
C TRP A 132 0.77 -60.91 24.24
N ARG A 133 1.73 -61.70 23.74
CA ARG A 133 3.05 -61.16 23.36
C ARG A 133 2.98 -60.35 22.06
N GLU A 134 2.11 -60.74 21.12
CA GLU A 134 1.85 -59.94 19.93
C GLU A 134 1.17 -58.61 20.28
N ILE A 135 0.15 -58.65 21.17
CA ILE A 135 -0.54 -57.45 21.66
C ILE A 135 0.41 -56.52 22.43
N VAL A 136 1.30 -57.07 23.27
CA VAL A 136 2.31 -56.28 23.98
C VAL A 136 3.31 -55.68 23.00
N GLY A 137 3.88 -56.47 22.07
CA GLY A 137 4.84 -55.95 21.09
C GLY A 137 4.27 -54.80 20.24
N LYS A 138 3.02 -54.92 19.79
CA LYS A 138 2.31 -53.83 19.06
C LYS A 138 2.08 -52.58 19.93
N LYS A 139 1.91 -52.73 21.24
CA LYS A 139 1.81 -51.60 22.17
C LYS A 139 3.16 -50.98 22.48
N ASP A 140 4.21 -51.77 22.61
CA ASP A 140 5.58 -51.29 22.84
C ASP A 140 6.09 -50.51 21.62
N GLU A 141 5.77 -50.97 20.41
CA GLU A 141 6.02 -50.26 19.15
C GLU A 141 5.24 -48.95 19.07
N PHE A 142 3.94 -48.96 19.36
CA PHE A 142 3.13 -47.74 19.42
C PHE A 142 3.66 -46.73 20.46
N MET A 143 4.06 -47.19 21.65
CA MET A 143 4.63 -46.34 22.70
C MET A 143 5.96 -45.71 22.29
N ARG A 144 6.81 -46.41 21.52
CA ARG A 144 8.05 -45.82 20.96
C ARG A 144 7.73 -44.71 19.96
N ASN A 145 6.85 -44.98 19.00
CA ASN A 145 6.47 -43.99 17.99
C ASN A 145 5.84 -42.74 18.63
N MET A 146 5.04 -42.90 19.68
CA MET A 146 4.48 -41.79 20.46
C MET A 146 5.55 -41.02 21.26
N ASN A 147 6.54 -41.71 21.83
CA ASN A 147 7.66 -41.04 22.52
C ASN A 147 8.54 -40.24 21.54
N GLU A 148 8.85 -40.80 20.37
CA GLU A 148 9.60 -40.11 19.30
C GLU A 148 8.87 -38.84 18.83
N GLN A 149 7.52 -38.89 18.68
CA GLN A 149 6.70 -37.71 18.40
C GLN A 149 6.71 -36.69 19.55
N ILE A 150 6.72 -37.13 20.80
CA ILE A 150 6.82 -36.23 21.97
C ILE A 150 8.19 -35.54 22.02
N GLU A 151 9.28 -36.26 21.74
CA GLU A 151 10.63 -35.68 21.68
C GLU A 151 10.77 -34.66 20.54
N ASP A 152 10.24 -34.95 19.35
CA ASP A 152 10.23 -33.98 18.24
C ASP A 152 9.37 -32.75 18.56
N MET A 153 8.12 -32.92 19.02
CA MET A 153 7.29 -31.79 19.46
C MET A 153 7.97 -30.94 20.54
N GLN A 154 8.68 -31.57 21.49
CA GLN A 154 9.40 -30.85 22.53
C GLN A 154 10.66 -30.15 22.01
N SER A 155 11.30 -30.67 20.95
CA SER A 155 12.35 -29.97 20.19
C SER A 155 11.79 -28.73 19.50
N GLN A 156 10.66 -28.87 18.78
CA GLN A 156 9.97 -27.76 18.11
C GLN A 156 9.56 -26.66 19.10
N ILE A 157 8.97 -27.02 20.25
CA ILE A 157 8.58 -26.08 21.31
C ILE A 157 9.80 -25.31 21.86
N ASN A 158 10.95 -25.98 22.03
CA ASN A 158 12.17 -25.30 22.48
C ASN A 158 12.72 -24.33 21.42
N SER A 159 12.65 -24.69 20.14
CA SER A 159 13.04 -23.81 19.02
C SER A 159 12.14 -22.57 18.92
N GLN A 160 10.81 -22.75 18.96
CA GLN A 160 9.85 -21.63 18.99
C GLN A 160 10.07 -20.72 20.21
N LYS A 161 10.40 -21.29 21.38
CA LYS A 161 10.69 -20.55 22.60
C LYS A 161 11.94 -19.67 22.48
N THR A 162 13.02 -20.13 21.83
CA THR A 162 14.21 -19.29 21.59
C THR A 162 13.92 -18.19 20.57
N GLN A 163 13.17 -18.49 19.50
CA GLN A 163 12.73 -17.49 18.52
C GLN A 163 11.87 -16.39 19.18
N ILE A 164 10.92 -16.74 20.05
CA ILE A 164 10.11 -15.79 20.83
C ILE A 164 11.00 -14.93 21.75
N GLN A 165 12.05 -15.49 22.35
CA GLN A 165 12.99 -14.72 23.17
C GLN A 165 13.80 -13.72 22.34
N GLN A 166 14.26 -14.11 21.14
CA GLN A 166 14.96 -13.21 20.21
C GLN A 166 14.04 -12.07 19.74
N LEU A 167 12.83 -12.38 19.26
CA LEU A 167 11.87 -11.37 18.80
C LEU A 167 11.49 -10.37 19.91
N ASN A 168 11.38 -10.82 21.17
CA ASN A 168 11.16 -9.90 22.30
C ASN A 168 12.38 -9.02 22.61
N LYS A 169 13.61 -9.49 22.38
CA LYS A 169 14.82 -8.66 22.50
C LYS A 169 14.86 -7.58 21.41
N GLU A 170 14.65 -7.96 20.16
CA GLU A 170 14.61 -7.06 19.00
C GLU A 170 13.50 -6.01 19.15
N ARG A 171 12.30 -6.41 19.60
CA ARG A 171 11.20 -5.50 19.95
C ARG A 171 11.58 -4.47 21.01
N ASN A 172 12.32 -4.87 22.05
CA ASN A 172 12.76 -3.95 23.10
C ASN A 172 13.83 -2.97 22.59
N GLU A 173 14.75 -3.42 21.73
CA GLU A 173 15.77 -2.58 21.09
C GLU A 173 15.13 -1.55 20.14
N LEU A 174 14.15 -1.96 19.33
CA LEU A 174 13.35 -1.06 18.47
C LEU A 174 12.51 -0.08 19.30
N SER A 175 11.88 -0.51 20.40
CA SER A 175 11.13 0.35 21.31
C SER A 175 12.00 1.45 21.92
N ALA A 176 13.22 1.11 22.35
CA ALA A 176 14.19 2.10 22.83
C ALA A 176 14.62 3.08 21.73
N LEU A 177 14.86 2.61 20.50
CA LEU A 177 15.21 3.46 19.36
C LEU A 177 14.08 4.44 19.02
N ILE A 178 12.82 4.00 19.05
CA ILE A 178 11.64 4.85 18.84
C ILE A 178 11.54 5.94 19.92
N GLN A 179 11.83 5.64 21.18
CA GLN A 179 11.86 6.65 22.24
C GLN A 179 12.95 7.71 22.01
N VAL A 180 14.14 7.31 21.57
CA VAL A 180 15.22 8.25 21.21
C VAL A 180 14.80 9.14 20.03
N LYS A 181 14.25 8.56 18.95
CA LYS A 181 13.82 9.34 17.77
C LYS A 181 12.63 10.26 18.03
N ASN A 182 11.70 9.88 18.91
CA ASN A 182 10.65 10.79 19.37
C ASN A 182 11.20 11.99 20.17
N LYS A 183 12.27 11.80 20.95
CA LYS A 183 12.94 12.90 21.66
C LYS A 183 13.67 13.85 20.70
N GLU A 184 14.44 13.31 19.75
CA GLU A 184 15.07 14.10 18.67
C GLU A 184 14.04 14.92 17.87
N LEU A 185 12.88 14.33 17.56
CA LEU A 185 11.79 15.01 16.86
C LEU A 185 11.20 16.18 17.66
N GLN A 186 10.98 16.01 18.97
CA GLN A 186 10.50 17.08 19.86
C GLN A 186 11.52 18.22 19.98
N GLU A 187 12.81 17.90 20.11
CA GLU A 187 13.89 18.91 20.15
C GLU A 187 14.00 19.67 18.82
N SER A 188 13.83 18.98 17.68
CA SER A 188 13.76 19.60 16.35
C SER A 188 12.56 20.54 16.20
N GLN A 189 11.36 20.11 16.61
CA GLN A 189 10.15 20.95 16.59
C GLN A 189 10.29 22.19 17.47
N ALA A 190 10.86 22.07 18.67
CA ALA A 190 11.13 23.21 19.55
C ALA A 190 12.11 24.21 18.91
N ASN A 191 13.16 23.72 18.26
CA ASN A 191 14.10 24.57 17.51
C ASN A 191 13.44 25.26 16.31
N PHE A 192 12.59 24.56 15.54
CA PHE A 192 11.82 25.15 14.44
C PHE A 192 10.91 26.30 14.92
N HIS A 193 10.13 26.09 16.00
CA HIS A 193 9.28 27.14 16.57
C HIS A 193 10.09 28.36 17.06
N LYS A 194 11.26 28.14 17.66
CA LYS A 194 12.19 29.20 18.10
C LYS A 194 12.72 30.01 16.91
N ILE A 195 13.12 29.35 15.82
CA ILE A 195 13.59 29.99 14.59
C ILE A 195 12.45 30.79 13.94
N ASN A 196 11.26 30.21 13.79
CA ASN A 196 10.10 30.89 13.22
C ASN A 196 9.70 32.14 14.03
N SER A 197 9.74 32.07 15.36
CA SER A 197 9.43 33.22 16.23
C SER A 197 10.44 34.36 16.02
N SER A 198 11.74 34.06 15.95
CA SER A 198 12.77 35.07 15.65
C SER A 198 12.65 35.63 14.22
N PHE A 199 12.19 34.82 13.26
CA PHE A 199 11.93 35.29 11.90
C PHE A 199 10.74 36.25 11.84
N GLN A 200 9.65 35.96 12.56
CA GLN A 200 8.50 36.86 12.70
C GLN A 200 8.89 38.17 13.39
N GLU A 201 9.67 38.12 14.48
CA GLU A 201 10.19 39.30 15.16
C GLU A 201 11.06 40.19 14.24
N LYS A 202 11.96 39.58 13.46
CA LYS A 202 12.77 40.29 12.46
C LYS A 202 11.92 40.90 11.36
N THR A 203 10.92 40.17 10.86
CA THR A 203 10.00 40.64 9.82
C THR A 203 9.19 41.85 10.32
N ASN A 204 8.57 41.75 11.49
CA ASN A 204 7.85 42.85 12.14
C ASN A 204 8.77 44.06 12.38
N THR A 205 10.03 43.82 12.76
CA THR A 205 11.04 44.87 12.94
C THR A 205 11.42 45.55 11.62
N LEU A 206 11.49 44.79 10.51
CA LEU A 206 11.75 45.32 9.17
C LEU A 206 10.54 46.07 8.61
N GLU A 207 9.32 45.56 8.77
CA GLU A 207 8.09 46.28 8.39
C GLU A 207 7.94 47.60 9.14
N ASN A 208 8.20 47.62 10.45
CA ASN A 208 8.17 48.85 11.24
C ASN A 208 9.27 49.83 10.82
N LYS A 209 10.48 49.35 10.50
CA LYS A 209 11.56 50.20 9.93
C LYS A 209 11.20 50.71 8.53
N LEU A 210 10.48 49.93 7.72
CA LEU A 210 9.99 50.34 6.41
C LEU A 210 8.90 51.42 6.56
N ARG A 211 7.87 51.18 7.37
CA ARG A 211 6.81 52.17 7.66
C ARG A 211 7.33 53.50 8.21
N THR A 212 8.36 53.46 9.06
CA THR A 212 8.91 54.67 9.69
C THR A 212 9.92 55.42 8.81
N LYS A 213 10.66 54.74 7.93
CA LYS A 213 11.63 55.40 7.02
C LYS A 213 11.10 55.67 5.61
N VAL A 214 10.06 54.97 5.18
CA VAL A 214 9.33 55.21 3.91
C VAL A 214 8.04 55.96 4.21
N SER A 215 8.21 57.10 4.90
CA SER A 215 7.19 58.13 5.10
C SER A 215 7.38 59.25 4.06
N LEU A 216 7.25 58.88 2.78
CA LEU A 216 6.67 59.83 1.84
C LEU A 216 5.20 59.97 2.23
N ASP A 217 4.81 61.18 2.62
CA ASP A 217 3.41 61.58 2.76
C ASP A 217 3.01 62.36 1.50
N ASP A 218 2.83 61.63 0.41
CA ASP A 218 2.41 62.14 -0.88
C ASP A 218 0.88 62.34 -0.98
N THR A 219 0.14 62.26 0.15
CA THR A 219 -1.32 62.43 0.19
C THR A 219 -1.80 63.82 -0.27
N GLY A 220 -0.92 64.83 -0.27
CA GLY A 220 -1.18 66.16 -0.84
C GLY A 220 -0.83 66.33 -2.33
N PHE A 221 -0.20 65.33 -2.98
CA PHE A 221 0.36 65.47 -4.33
C PHE A 221 0.02 64.27 -5.22
N GLU A 222 -1.18 64.30 -5.80
CA GLU A 222 -1.74 63.24 -6.66
C GLU A 222 -0.78 62.78 -7.78
N PHE A 223 0.03 63.69 -8.35
CA PHE A 223 1.02 63.38 -9.38
C PHE A 223 2.26 62.62 -8.91
N LEU A 224 2.55 62.58 -7.60
CA LEU A 224 3.65 61.78 -7.04
C LEU A 224 3.23 60.34 -6.75
N SER A 225 1.92 60.08 -6.63
CA SER A 225 1.37 58.76 -6.33
C SER A 225 1.78 57.67 -7.33
N CYS A 226 2.10 58.04 -8.58
CA CYS A 226 2.55 57.12 -9.63
C CYS A 226 4.01 56.65 -9.48
N TYR A 227 4.81 57.26 -8.62
CA TYR A 227 6.17 56.81 -8.27
C TYR A 227 6.18 55.82 -7.10
N ASN A 228 5.07 55.66 -6.38
CA ASN A 228 4.93 54.55 -5.44
C ASN A 228 4.99 53.23 -6.22
N ALA A 229 5.97 52.40 -5.91
CA ALA A 229 5.95 51.00 -6.35
C ALA A 229 4.58 50.39 -5.97
N PRO A 230 3.88 49.70 -6.88
CA PRO A 230 2.51 49.25 -6.66
C PRO A 230 2.47 48.39 -5.40
N LYS A 231 1.86 48.94 -4.33
CA LYS A 231 1.90 48.38 -2.97
C LYS A 231 1.47 46.92 -3.06
N PHE A 232 2.36 46.00 -2.65
CA PHE A 232 2.26 44.56 -2.89
C PHE A 232 1.01 44.00 -2.22
N ASN A 233 -0.12 44.07 -2.93
CA ASN A 233 -1.44 43.87 -2.35
C ASN A 233 -1.67 42.37 -2.22
N PHE A 234 -1.26 41.82 -1.09
CA PHE A 234 -1.33 40.39 -0.83
C PHE A 234 -2.76 39.84 -1.03
N SER A 235 -3.80 40.58 -0.65
CA SER A 235 -5.20 40.18 -0.89
C SER A 235 -5.56 40.13 -2.39
N TYR A 236 -5.00 41.01 -3.21
CA TYR A 236 -5.16 41.00 -4.66
C TYR A 236 -4.41 39.82 -5.31
N THR A 237 -3.14 39.61 -4.94
CA THR A 237 -2.34 38.49 -5.44
C THR A 237 -2.96 37.15 -5.03
N GLN A 238 -3.42 37.04 -3.78
CA GLN A 238 -4.16 35.88 -3.28
C GLN A 238 -5.43 35.64 -4.10
N LYS A 239 -6.25 36.66 -4.35
CA LYS A 239 -7.45 36.54 -5.20
C LYS A 239 -7.11 36.14 -6.64
N GLN A 240 -6.02 36.64 -7.22
CA GLN A 240 -5.55 36.18 -8.53
C GLN A 240 -5.17 34.69 -8.50
N CYS A 241 -4.44 34.24 -7.48
CA CYS A 241 -4.12 32.83 -7.29
C CYS A 241 -5.39 31.97 -7.10
N GLU A 242 -6.39 32.44 -6.35
CA GLU A 242 -7.69 31.77 -6.17
C GLU A 242 -8.45 31.64 -7.51
N TRP A 243 -8.52 32.71 -8.32
CA TRP A 243 -9.16 32.65 -9.63
C TRP A 243 -8.38 31.79 -10.64
N ILE A 244 -7.04 31.79 -10.60
CA ILE A 244 -6.19 30.92 -11.42
C ILE A 244 -6.38 29.45 -11.00
N ALA A 245 -6.39 29.14 -9.71
CA ALA A 245 -6.64 27.80 -9.19
C ALA A 245 -8.03 27.30 -9.59
N LYS A 246 -9.06 28.16 -9.50
CA LYS A 246 -10.42 27.86 -9.96
C LYS A 246 -10.47 27.62 -11.47
N ALA A 247 -9.78 28.42 -12.28
CA ALA A 247 -9.69 28.21 -13.72
C ALA A 247 -8.96 26.89 -14.06
N LYS A 248 -7.83 26.58 -13.41
CA LYS A 248 -7.10 25.29 -13.56
C LYS A 248 -7.98 24.09 -13.16
N SER A 249 -8.73 24.20 -12.06
CA SER A 249 -9.66 23.17 -11.60
C SER A 249 -10.77 22.92 -12.61
N SER A 250 -11.47 23.96 -13.08
CA SER A 250 -12.50 23.79 -14.11
C SER A 250 -11.92 23.35 -15.47
N LEU A 251 -10.68 23.72 -15.83
CA LEU A 251 -10.01 23.20 -17.03
C LEU A 251 -9.85 21.67 -16.96
N SER A 252 -9.43 21.12 -15.81
CA SER A 252 -9.33 19.66 -15.64
C SER A 252 -10.68 18.94 -15.73
N GLN A 253 -11.78 19.60 -15.36
CA GLN A 253 -13.14 19.07 -15.47
C GLN A 253 -13.64 18.97 -16.93
N ILE A 254 -13.01 19.65 -17.91
CA ILE A 254 -13.38 19.51 -19.32
C ILE A 254 -13.12 18.08 -19.83
N CYS A 255 -11.98 17.47 -19.48
CA CYS A 255 -11.57 16.19 -20.06
C CYS A 255 -12.55 15.04 -19.77
N PRO A 256 -13.05 14.84 -18.52
CA PRO A 256 -14.12 13.88 -18.25
C PRO A 256 -15.38 14.10 -19.09
N HIS A 257 -15.85 15.35 -19.24
CA HIS A 257 -17.07 15.63 -20.00
C HIS A 257 -16.91 15.41 -21.51
N ILE A 258 -15.77 15.78 -22.11
CA ILE A 258 -15.51 15.47 -23.53
C ILE A 258 -15.33 13.95 -23.73
N SER A 259 -14.69 13.25 -22.78
CA SER A 259 -14.57 11.79 -22.81
C SER A 259 -15.94 11.12 -22.81
N ASP A 260 -16.82 11.51 -21.89
CA ASP A 260 -18.19 11.02 -21.76
C ASP A 260 -19.02 11.27 -23.03
N ILE A 261 -18.93 12.47 -23.63
CA ILE A 261 -19.54 12.77 -24.94
C ILE A 261 -19.00 11.85 -26.04
N CYS A 262 -17.67 11.64 -26.12
CA CYS A 262 -17.06 10.83 -27.16
C CYS A 262 -17.43 9.34 -27.05
N VAL A 263 -17.44 8.80 -25.83
CA VAL A 263 -17.85 7.41 -25.55
C VAL A 263 -19.33 7.22 -25.90
N LYS A 264 -20.24 8.05 -25.38
CA LYS A 264 -21.67 7.96 -25.69
C LYS A 264 -21.96 8.15 -27.19
N TYR A 265 -21.24 9.06 -27.86
CA TYR A 265 -21.35 9.21 -29.31
C TYR A 265 -20.83 7.96 -30.05
N SER A 266 -19.72 7.36 -29.63
CA SER A 266 -19.25 6.07 -30.19
C SER A 266 -20.31 4.98 -30.03
N THR A 267 -20.91 4.85 -28.84
CA THR A 267 -22.01 3.91 -28.58
C THR A 267 -23.20 4.18 -29.51
N ARG A 268 -23.61 5.44 -29.66
CA ARG A 268 -24.67 5.86 -30.60
C ARG A 268 -24.35 5.48 -32.05
N LEU A 269 -23.10 5.65 -32.50
CA LEU A 269 -22.67 5.21 -33.83
C LEU A 269 -22.72 3.69 -33.97
N GLN A 270 -22.31 2.94 -32.94
CA GLN A 270 -22.39 1.48 -32.93
C GLN A 270 -23.84 0.98 -33.06
N PHE A 271 -24.79 1.62 -32.37
CA PHE A 271 -26.22 1.31 -32.51
C PHE A 271 -26.80 1.67 -33.90
N LEU A 272 -26.38 2.79 -34.50
CA LEU A 272 -26.76 3.16 -35.87
C LEU A 272 -26.16 2.22 -36.93
N TYR A 273 -25.02 1.59 -36.64
CA TYR A 273 -24.23 0.83 -37.61
C TYR A 273 -24.12 -0.68 -37.35
N GLU A 274 -24.80 -1.21 -36.33
CA GLU A 274 -24.74 -2.61 -35.88
C GLU A 274 -24.91 -3.62 -37.03
N ASN A 275 -25.88 -3.35 -37.92
CA ASN A 275 -26.26 -4.18 -39.07
C ASN A 275 -25.75 -3.64 -40.43
N SER A 276 -24.75 -2.75 -40.46
CA SER A 276 -24.38 -1.98 -41.65
C SER A 276 -23.13 -2.46 -42.40
N ASN A 277 -22.92 -1.90 -43.60
CA ASN A 277 -21.80 -2.21 -44.51
C ASN A 277 -20.41 -2.13 -43.83
N PRO A 278 -19.44 -3.01 -44.16
CA PRO A 278 -18.08 -3.01 -43.59
C PRO A 278 -17.36 -1.65 -43.57
N SER A 279 -17.69 -0.75 -44.50
CA SER A 279 -17.17 0.62 -44.55
C SER A 279 -17.50 1.43 -43.29
N TYR A 280 -18.68 1.24 -42.69
CA TYR A 280 -19.07 1.94 -41.46
C TYR A 280 -18.39 1.37 -40.22
N ARG A 281 -18.06 0.06 -40.20
CA ARG A 281 -17.20 -0.52 -39.16
C ARG A 281 -15.80 0.10 -39.17
N ARG A 282 -15.27 0.45 -40.35
CA ARG A 282 -14.02 1.23 -40.47
C ARG A 282 -14.17 2.67 -39.96
N ILE A 283 -15.29 3.34 -40.24
CA ILE A 283 -15.57 4.69 -39.73
C ILE A 283 -15.69 4.69 -38.20
N LEU A 284 -16.37 3.70 -37.61
CA LEU A 284 -16.47 3.54 -36.16
C LEU A 284 -15.09 3.30 -35.52
N ALA A 285 -14.30 2.37 -36.06
CA ALA A 285 -12.96 2.07 -35.54
C ALA A 285 -11.99 3.25 -35.66
N GLU A 286 -12.04 4.01 -36.76
CA GLU A 286 -11.25 5.24 -36.91
C GLU A 286 -11.76 6.35 -35.97
N PHE A 287 -13.07 6.49 -35.75
CA PHE A 287 -13.60 7.42 -34.74
C PHE A 287 -13.11 7.07 -33.33
N GLN A 288 -13.16 5.78 -32.95
CA GLN A 288 -12.68 5.27 -31.65
C GLN A 288 -11.21 5.62 -31.43
N LYS A 289 -10.35 5.15 -32.34
CA LYS A 289 -8.90 5.43 -32.33
C LYS A 289 -8.58 6.93 -32.26
N ARG A 290 -9.35 7.78 -32.98
CA ARG A 290 -9.13 9.23 -33.01
C ARG A 290 -9.60 9.92 -31.72
N TYR A 291 -10.70 9.49 -31.10
CA TYR A 291 -11.10 10.07 -29.81
C TYR A 291 -10.15 9.65 -28.68
N GLU A 292 -9.69 8.39 -28.68
CA GLU A 292 -8.71 7.90 -27.69
C GLU A 292 -7.41 8.72 -27.77
N THR A 293 -6.85 8.84 -28.99
CA THR A 293 -5.66 9.66 -29.25
C THR A 293 -5.89 11.14 -28.90
N PHE A 294 -7.10 11.68 -29.14
CA PHE A 294 -7.44 13.04 -28.74
C PHE A 294 -7.47 13.21 -27.22
N LEU A 295 -8.12 12.31 -26.47
CA LEU A 295 -8.27 12.40 -25.02
C LEU A 295 -6.93 12.25 -24.29
N GLU A 296 -6.05 11.37 -24.77
CA GLU A 296 -4.69 11.24 -24.25
C GLU A 296 -3.93 12.57 -24.38
N ASN A 297 -3.85 13.12 -25.60
CA ASN A 297 -3.17 14.39 -25.85
C ASN A 297 -3.82 15.58 -25.13
N PHE A 298 -5.15 15.57 -24.98
CA PHE A 298 -5.89 16.60 -24.23
C PHE A 298 -5.63 16.52 -22.72
N SER A 299 -5.53 15.31 -22.15
CA SER A 299 -5.14 15.08 -20.76
C SER A 299 -3.69 15.51 -20.50
N ILE A 300 -2.77 15.20 -21.41
CA ILE A 300 -1.36 15.66 -21.35
C ILE A 300 -1.29 17.18 -21.42
N GLY A 301 -1.96 17.82 -22.38
CA GLY A 301 -1.96 19.28 -22.51
C GLY A 301 -2.61 20.00 -21.33
N ILE A 302 -3.65 19.43 -20.72
CA ILE A 302 -4.21 19.93 -19.45
C ILE A 302 -3.18 19.85 -18.32
N LYS A 303 -2.42 18.76 -18.20
CA LYS A 303 -1.36 18.64 -17.18
C LYS A 303 -0.28 19.70 -17.38
N GLU A 304 0.27 19.82 -18.60
CA GLU A 304 1.30 20.83 -18.92
C GLU A 304 0.77 22.26 -18.67
N LEU A 305 -0.47 22.58 -19.07
CA LEU A 305 -1.11 23.89 -18.81
C LEU A 305 -1.44 24.15 -17.33
N THR A 306 -1.49 23.12 -16.48
CA THR A 306 -1.81 23.26 -15.05
C THR A 306 -0.57 23.24 -14.14
N MET A 307 0.63 23.00 -14.67
CA MET A 307 1.89 23.10 -13.93
C MET A 307 2.16 24.50 -13.35
N GLU A 308 3.07 24.57 -12.37
CA GLU A 308 3.53 25.83 -11.75
C GLU A 308 4.61 26.54 -12.59
N LYS A 309 5.50 25.76 -13.23
CA LYS A 309 6.48 26.24 -14.21
C LYS A 309 6.08 25.71 -15.59
N LEU A 310 5.64 26.61 -16.47
CA LEU A 310 5.21 26.29 -17.84
C LEU A 310 6.43 26.18 -18.77
N ASP A 311 6.60 25.02 -19.41
CA ASP A 311 7.54 24.85 -20.53
C ASP A 311 6.82 25.22 -21.84
N ALA A 312 7.20 26.37 -22.42
CA ALA A 312 6.56 26.87 -23.65
C ALA A 312 6.63 25.86 -24.81
N ASN A 313 7.71 25.08 -24.94
CA ASN A 313 7.87 24.11 -26.03
C ASN A 313 6.93 22.91 -25.86
N LYS A 314 6.76 22.42 -24.62
CA LYS A 314 5.81 21.34 -24.33
C LYS A 314 4.36 21.78 -24.48
N VAL A 315 4.03 22.99 -24.00
CA VAL A 315 2.70 23.59 -24.14
C VAL A 315 2.33 23.73 -25.62
N ILE A 316 3.23 24.27 -26.45
CA ILE A 316 3.01 24.40 -27.90
C ILE A 316 2.83 23.03 -28.56
N LYS A 317 3.72 22.05 -28.27
CA LYS A 317 3.59 20.69 -28.82
C LYS A 317 2.24 20.06 -28.46
N SER A 318 1.85 20.13 -27.19
CA SER A 318 0.58 19.58 -26.71
C SER A 318 -0.62 20.28 -27.37
N VAL A 319 -0.56 21.60 -27.54
CA VAL A 319 -1.59 22.37 -28.26
C VAL A 319 -1.71 21.95 -29.73
N ASP A 320 -0.59 21.72 -30.44
CA ASP A 320 -0.60 21.26 -31.83
C ASP A 320 -1.09 19.81 -31.97
N ASP A 321 -0.70 18.92 -31.06
CA ASP A 321 -1.18 17.53 -31.02
C ASP A 321 -2.68 17.47 -30.68
N ILE A 322 -3.17 18.31 -29.77
CA ILE A 322 -4.61 18.51 -29.50
C ILE A 322 -5.32 19.03 -30.75
N SER A 323 -4.82 20.09 -31.39
CA SER A 323 -5.50 20.71 -32.55
C SER A 323 -5.61 19.76 -33.74
N ARG A 324 -4.56 18.97 -34.01
CA ARG A 324 -4.54 17.97 -35.09
C ARG A 324 -5.56 16.85 -34.84
N ASN A 325 -5.61 16.29 -33.63
CA ASN A 325 -6.55 15.21 -33.32
C ASN A 325 -7.99 15.70 -33.20
N TYR A 326 -8.22 16.89 -32.63
CA TYR A 326 -9.55 17.52 -32.58
C TYR A 326 -10.14 17.72 -33.99
N LYS A 327 -9.36 18.26 -34.93
CA LYS A 327 -9.81 18.48 -36.32
C LYS A 327 -10.13 17.18 -37.05
N ALA A 328 -9.37 16.11 -36.79
CA ALA A 328 -9.67 14.78 -37.35
C ALA A 328 -11.01 14.24 -36.83
N LEU A 329 -11.22 14.28 -35.51
CA LEU A 329 -12.47 13.83 -34.86
C LEU A 329 -13.67 14.66 -35.33
N LEU A 330 -13.53 15.99 -35.38
CA LEU A 330 -14.54 16.93 -35.88
C LEU A 330 -14.92 16.62 -37.34
N SER A 331 -13.94 16.31 -38.19
CA SER A 331 -14.18 15.98 -39.60
C SER A 331 -15.01 14.71 -39.74
N ILE A 332 -14.72 13.67 -38.95
CA ILE A 332 -15.52 12.43 -38.91
C ILE A 332 -16.95 12.75 -38.44
N LEU A 333 -17.10 13.55 -37.39
CA LEU A 333 -18.40 13.90 -36.81
C LEU A 333 -19.27 14.75 -37.78
N ILE A 334 -18.66 15.68 -38.53
CA ILE A 334 -19.36 16.44 -39.58
C ILE A 334 -19.77 15.51 -40.74
N LEU A 335 -18.86 14.67 -41.25
CA LEU A 335 -19.16 13.71 -42.32
C LEU A 335 -20.26 12.71 -41.93
N GLN A 336 -20.33 12.36 -40.64
CA GLN A 336 -21.40 11.53 -40.08
C GLN A 336 -22.74 12.26 -40.12
N LEU A 337 -22.84 13.47 -39.57
CA LEU A 337 -24.07 14.27 -39.58
C LEU A 337 -24.60 14.51 -41.00
N GLN A 338 -23.72 14.66 -41.99
CA GLN A 338 -24.09 14.77 -43.41
C GLN A 338 -24.63 13.48 -44.03
N GLN A 339 -24.34 12.32 -43.46
CA GLN A 339 -24.75 11.02 -44.00
C GLN A 339 -26.00 10.44 -43.33
N GLU A 340 -26.29 10.81 -42.08
CA GLU A 340 -27.43 10.30 -41.30
C GLU A 340 -28.79 10.47 -42.00
N GLY A 341 -29.00 11.58 -42.73
CA GLY A 341 -30.23 11.84 -43.47
C GLY A 341 -30.59 10.79 -44.52
N LYS A 342 -29.59 10.08 -45.08
CA LYS A 342 -29.82 9.05 -46.09
C LYS A 342 -30.68 7.90 -45.55
N TRP A 343 -30.56 7.63 -44.24
CA TRP A 343 -31.18 6.50 -43.55
C TRP A 343 -32.59 6.78 -43.03
N VAL A 344 -33.09 8.02 -43.11
CA VAL A 344 -34.43 8.40 -42.67
C VAL A 344 -35.37 8.55 -43.87
N GLU A 345 -36.63 8.15 -43.72
CA GLU A 345 -37.69 8.34 -44.72
C GLU A 345 -37.94 9.83 -44.93
N ASP A 346 -38.57 10.50 -43.97
CA ASP A 346 -38.86 11.95 -43.96
C ASP A 346 -37.65 12.80 -43.53
N SER A 347 -36.52 12.64 -44.21
CA SER A 347 -35.22 13.19 -43.75
C SER A 347 -35.08 14.72 -43.74
N ALA A 348 -36.04 15.48 -44.25
CA ALA A 348 -35.91 16.94 -44.44
C ALA A 348 -35.66 17.72 -43.13
N GLU A 349 -36.45 17.46 -42.08
CA GLU A 349 -36.31 18.14 -40.78
C GLU A 349 -34.98 17.76 -40.11
N LEU A 350 -34.58 16.48 -40.21
CA LEU A 350 -33.29 16.00 -39.71
C LEU A 350 -32.11 16.63 -40.45
N ASN A 351 -32.18 16.77 -41.77
CA ASN A 351 -31.11 17.37 -42.57
C ASN A 351 -30.91 18.85 -42.22
N SER A 352 -32.01 19.59 -42.04
CA SER A 352 -31.97 20.98 -41.58
C SER A 352 -31.29 21.10 -40.20
N LEU A 353 -31.70 20.26 -39.25
CA LEU A 353 -31.15 20.27 -37.89
C LEU A 353 -29.68 19.80 -37.83
N ASN A 354 -29.30 18.81 -38.64
CA ASN A 354 -27.91 18.38 -38.76
C ASN A 354 -27.04 19.48 -39.39
N GLN A 355 -27.57 20.29 -40.30
CA GLN A 355 -26.87 21.47 -40.82
C GLN A 355 -26.72 22.57 -39.75
N GLU A 356 -27.75 22.85 -38.93
CA GLU A 356 -27.66 23.75 -37.76
C GLU A 356 -26.55 23.30 -36.78
N LEU A 357 -26.44 21.98 -36.54
CA LEU A 357 -25.40 21.36 -35.72
C LEU A 357 -24.00 21.51 -36.33
N ILE A 358 -23.84 21.16 -37.61
CA ILE A 358 -22.56 21.28 -38.36
C ILE A 358 -22.03 22.72 -38.31
N ASP A 359 -22.91 23.71 -38.51
CA ASP A 359 -22.50 25.12 -38.51
C ASP A 359 -22.31 25.72 -37.10
N CYS A 360 -22.76 25.03 -36.04
CA CYS A 360 -22.30 25.30 -34.67
C CYS A 360 -20.94 24.67 -34.40
N LEU A 361 -20.72 23.43 -34.83
CA LEU A 361 -19.46 22.70 -34.67
C LEU A 361 -18.28 23.42 -35.36
N LYS A 362 -18.48 23.96 -36.57
CA LYS A 362 -17.49 24.83 -37.25
C LYS A 362 -17.19 26.12 -36.48
N LYS A 363 -18.17 26.70 -35.79
CA LYS A 363 -17.98 27.91 -34.96
C LYS A 363 -17.19 27.56 -33.70
N ILE A 364 -17.50 26.45 -33.05
CA ILE A 364 -16.75 25.91 -31.90
C ILE A 364 -15.28 25.67 -32.30
N ASP A 365 -15.01 25.04 -33.46
CA ASP A 365 -13.63 24.88 -33.98
C ASP A 365 -12.93 26.22 -34.21
N SER A 366 -13.59 27.20 -34.83
CA SER A 366 -12.99 28.52 -35.04
C SER A 366 -12.63 29.22 -33.71
N TYR A 367 -13.46 29.08 -32.67
CA TYR A 367 -13.16 29.65 -31.35
C TYR A 367 -12.10 28.86 -30.57
N ILE A 368 -12.11 27.52 -30.64
CA ILE A 368 -11.06 26.67 -30.07
C ILE A 368 -9.72 26.95 -30.75
N GLY A 369 -9.65 26.95 -32.07
CA GLY A 369 -8.42 27.24 -32.83
C GLY A 369 -7.84 28.62 -32.52
N ARG A 370 -8.68 29.66 -32.37
CA ARG A 370 -8.24 31.00 -31.92
C ARG A 370 -7.80 31.01 -30.45
N GLY A 371 -8.46 30.26 -29.57
CA GLY A 371 -8.05 30.11 -28.16
C GLY A 371 -6.71 29.40 -28.01
N LEU A 372 -6.48 28.34 -28.78
CA LEU A 372 -5.21 27.62 -28.84
C LEU A 372 -4.09 28.54 -29.40
N ALA A 373 -4.37 29.31 -30.46
CA ALA A 373 -3.43 30.31 -30.96
C ALA A 373 -3.12 31.42 -29.94
N PHE A 374 -4.10 31.84 -29.13
CA PHE A 374 -3.88 32.76 -28.01
C PHE A 374 -2.99 32.16 -26.92
N VAL A 375 -3.16 30.87 -26.59
CA VAL A 375 -2.28 30.16 -25.63
C VAL A 375 -0.84 30.12 -26.14
N ILE A 376 -0.61 29.81 -27.42
CA ILE A 376 0.71 29.86 -28.06
C ILE A 376 1.28 31.29 -28.03
N ALA A 377 0.49 32.31 -28.38
CA ALA A 377 0.96 33.70 -28.33
C ALA A 377 1.30 34.16 -26.89
N SER A 378 0.61 33.61 -25.89
CA SER A 378 0.82 33.92 -24.47
C SER A 378 2.04 33.24 -23.88
N SER A 379 2.41 32.03 -24.31
CA SER A 379 3.64 31.36 -23.85
C SER A 379 4.92 32.06 -24.33
N TYR A 380 4.82 32.91 -25.36
CA TYR A 380 5.87 33.85 -25.79
C TYR A 380 5.75 35.26 -25.17
N GLY A 381 5.03 35.43 -24.05
CA GLY A 381 5.04 36.65 -23.23
C GLY A 381 4.27 37.87 -23.77
N LYS A 382 3.42 37.70 -24.79
CA LYS A 382 2.62 38.82 -25.35
C LYS A 382 1.29 38.99 -24.61
N HIS A 383 1.31 39.74 -23.51
CA HIS A 383 0.19 39.86 -22.56
C HIS A 383 -0.98 40.77 -22.98
N SER A 384 -1.02 41.32 -24.19
CA SER A 384 -1.89 42.45 -24.58
C SER A 384 -3.28 42.09 -25.14
N CYS A 385 -3.69 40.83 -25.15
CA CYS A 385 -4.88 40.36 -25.90
C CYS A 385 -6.07 39.86 -25.05
N TRP A 386 -6.20 40.29 -23.77
CA TRP A 386 -7.25 39.80 -22.86
C TRP A 386 -8.69 40.04 -23.34
N ASP A 387 -8.94 41.15 -24.04
CA ASP A 387 -10.27 41.45 -24.60
C ASP A 387 -10.66 40.43 -25.68
N LEU A 388 -9.69 40.02 -26.50
CA LEU A 388 -9.87 38.97 -27.49
C LEU A 388 -10.24 37.64 -26.82
N LEU A 389 -9.57 37.28 -25.71
CA LEU A 389 -9.90 36.06 -24.95
C LEU A 389 -11.32 36.12 -24.36
N GLN A 390 -11.75 37.29 -23.86
CA GLN A 390 -13.12 37.48 -23.35
C GLN A 390 -14.18 37.23 -24.45
N ASP A 391 -14.00 37.80 -25.65
CA ASP A 391 -14.96 37.57 -26.73
C ASP A 391 -14.88 36.16 -27.30
N LEU A 392 -13.69 35.54 -27.38
CA LEU A 392 -13.55 34.13 -27.77
C LEU A 392 -14.30 33.20 -26.82
N THR A 393 -14.10 33.38 -25.51
CA THR A 393 -14.71 32.52 -24.47
C THR A 393 -16.24 32.71 -24.40
N LYS A 394 -16.73 33.95 -24.46
CA LYS A 394 -18.16 34.28 -24.55
C LYS A 394 -18.82 33.67 -25.80
N ASN A 395 -18.20 33.79 -26.97
CA ASN A 395 -18.76 33.24 -28.21
C ASN A 395 -18.65 31.70 -28.29
N LEU A 396 -17.63 31.11 -27.67
CA LEU A 396 -17.51 29.66 -27.49
C LEU A 396 -18.68 29.12 -26.65
N VAL A 397 -18.95 29.70 -25.46
CA VAL A 397 -20.11 29.35 -24.62
C VAL A 397 -21.39 29.38 -25.44
N GLN A 398 -21.69 30.50 -26.10
CA GLN A 398 -22.92 30.64 -26.90
C GLN A 398 -23.03 29.60 -28.02
N SER A 399 -21.91 29.13 -28.57
CA SER A 399 -21.87 28.12 -29.63
C SER A 399 -22.09 26.70 -29.08
N ILE A 400 -21.52 26.36 -27.92
CA ILE A 400 -21.78 25.08 -27.25
C ILE A 400 -23.23 25.03 -26.74
N THR A 401 -23.77 26.12 -26.18
CA THR A 401 -25.17 26.21 -25.77
C THR A 401 -26.13 26.05 -26.96
N LYS A 402 -25.84 26.67 -28.12
CA LYS A 402 -26.61 26.44 -29.35
C LYS A 402 -26.51 24.99 -29.83
N CYS A 403 -25.32 24.39 -29.79
CA CYS A 403 -25.13 22.97 -30.12
C CYS A 403 -25.94 22.05 -29.20
N SER A 404 -25.96 22.31 -27.89
CA SER A 404 -26.78 21.59 -26.90
C SER A 404 -28.28 21.75 -27.19
N ASN A 405 -28.75 22.97 -27.48
CA ASN A 405 -30.15 23.22 -27.83
C ASN A 405 -30.58 22.49 -29.12
N PHE A 406 -29.72 22.47 -30.15
CA PHE A 406 -29.97 21.70 -31.37
C PHE A 406 -29.94 20.18 -31.10
N TRP A 407 -29.09 19.70 -30.18
CA TRP A 407 -29.13 18.30 -29.74
C TRP A 407 -30.42 17.95 -28.96
N GLY A 408 -30.94 18.89 -28.16
CA GLY A 408 -32.24 18.77 -27.49
C GLY A 408 -33.43 18.73 -28.47
N LYS A 409 -33.44 19.60 -29.49
CA LYS A 409 -34.38 19.48 -30.62
C LYS A 409 -34.28 18.08 -31.27
N ARG A 410 -33.06 17.57 -31.42
CA ARG A 410 -32.81 16.28 -32.06
C ARG A 410 -33.35 15.11 -31.25
N LEU A 411 -33.16 15.12 -29.92
CA LEU A 411 -33.76 14.13 -29.02
C LEU A 411 -35.29 14.08 -29.12
N ALA A 412 -35.94 15.25 -29.28
CA ALA A 412 -37.38 15.31 -29.52
C ALA A 412 -37.76 14.75 -30.91
N LEU A 413 -36.99 15.08 -31.95
CA LEU A 413 -37.16 14.57 -33.32
C LEU A 413 -37.00 13.04 -33.39
N ASP A 414 -36.03 12.48 -32.67
CA ASP A 414 -35.67 11.05 -32.65
C ASP A 414 -36.87 10.14 -32.33
N THR A 415 -37.86 10.63 -31.56
CA THR A 415 -39.10 9.91 -31.26
C THR A 415 -40.08 9.77 -32.43
N LYS A 416 -39.88 10.53 -33.51
CA LYS A 416 -40.72 10.56 -34.71
C LYS A 416 -40.01 9.99 -35.95
N LEU A 417 -38.68 9.84 -35.90
CA LEU A 417 -37.88 9.42 -37.04
C LEU A 417 -38.20 7.97 -37.45
N ARG A 418 -38.54 7.78 -38.72
CA ARG A 418 -38.60 6.47 -39.36
C ARG A 418 -37.31 6.18 -40.11
N TYR A 419 -36.64 5.11 -39.71
CA TYR A 419 -35.38 4.67 -40.32
C TYR A 419 -35.64 3.58 -41.36
N LYS A 420 -34.98 3.68 -42.52
CA LYS A 420 -34.99 2.70 -43.63
C LYS A 420 -34.23 1.41 -43.31
N ILE A 421 -33.74 1.28 -42.08
CA ILE A 421 -32.99 0.14 -41.55
C ILE A 421 -33.46 -0.11 -40.11
N THR A 422 -33.33 -1.34 -39.63
CA THR A 422 -33.69 -1.70 -38.25
C THR A 422 -32.69 -1.13 -37.25
N VAL A 423 -33.00 0.03 -36.66
CA VAL A 423 -32.21 0.70 -35.62
C VAL A 423 -32.88 0.49 -34.26
N LYS A 424 -32.09 0.14 -33.22
CA LYS A 424 -32.55 0.16 -31.82
C LYS A 424 -32.66 1.61 -31.34
N SER A 425 -33.64 1.94 -30.50
CA SER A 425 -33.93 3.33 -30.08
C SER A 425 -32.69 4.08 -29.56
N THR A 426 -32.24 5.10 -30.30
CA THR A 426 -31.11 5.97 -29.91
C THR A 426 -31.47 7.01 -28.85
N ARG A 427 -32.72 7.03 -28.38
CA ARG A 427 -33.25 8.06 -27.48
C ARG A 427 -32.49 8.20 -26.16
N SER A 428 -32.21 7.10 -25.45
CA SER A 428 -31.47 7.15 -24.16
C SER A 428 -30.10 7.80 -24.36
N ILE A 429 -29.36 7.32 -25.36
CA ILE A 429 -27.99 7.77 -25.64
C ILE A 429 -27.98 9.23 -26.09
N ASN A 430 -28.99 9.70 -26.83
CA ASN A 430 -29.13 11.09 -27.21
C ASN A 430 -29.44 12.02 -26.00
N ASP A 431 -30.19 11.54 -25.01
CA ASP A 431 -30.47 12.25 -23.74
C ASP A 431 -29.22 12.27 -22.84
N GLU A 432 -28.52 11.15 -22.75
CA GLU A 432 -27.23 11.03 -22.06
C GLU A 432 -26.15 11.94 -22.65
N ILE A 433 -26.10 12.11 -23.98
CA ILE A 433 -25.21 13.07 -24.67
C ILE A 433 -25.65 14.52 -24.39
N LEU A 434 -26.96 14.79 -24.34
CA LEU A 434 -27.50 16.11 -24.03
C LEU A 434 -27.07 16.56 -22.62
N GLY A 435 -27.19 15.67 -21.63
CA GLY A 435 -26.71 15.92 -20.26
C GLY A 435 -25.22 16.23 -20.21
N SER A 436 -24.38 15.47 -20.92
CA SER A 436 -22.93 15.71 -20.98
C SER A 436 -22.58 17.04 -21.66
N LEU A 437 -23.32 17.43 -22.72
CA LEU A 437 -23.18 18.74 -23.37
C LEU A 437 -23.59 19.90 -22.46
N GLN A 438 -24.62 19.73 -21.62
CA GLN A 438 -25.03 20.71 -20.61
C GLN A 438 -24.00 20.84 -19.48
N ALA A 439 -23.44 19.72 -19.00
CA ALA A 439 -22.34 19.72 -18.03
C ALA A 439 -21.10 20.44 -18.59
N LEU A 440 -20.73 20.16 -19.85
CA LEU A 440 -19.65 20.86 -20.55
C LEU A 440 -19.93 22.38 -20.67
N CYS A 441 -21.17 22.78 -21.00
CA CYS A 441 -21.56 24.20 -20.98
C CYS A 441 -21.34 24.84 -19.60
N SER A 442 -21.68 24.14 -18.51
CA SER A 442 -21.49 24.64 -17.14
C SER A 442 -20.01 24.83 -16.80
N VAL A 443 -19.16 23.84 -17.07
CA VAL A 443 -17.72 23.91 -16.82
C VAL A 443 -17.04 25.01 -17.65
N VAL A 444 -17.39 25.16 -18.94
CA VAL A 444 -16.85 26.25 -19.77
C VAL A 444 -17.33 27.61 -19.23
N ASN A 445 -18.58 27.76 -18.79
CA ASN A 445 -19.06 28.99 -18.14
C ASN A 445 -18.29 29.33 -16.85
N HIS A 446 -17.91 28.34 -16.03
CA HIS A 446 -17.09 28.57 -14.84
C HIS A 446 -15.69 29.11 -15.19
N ILE A 447 -15.06 28.58 -16.25
CA ILE A 447 -13.78 29.08 -16.75
C ILE A 447 -13.92 30.52 -17.28
N CYS A 448 -14.95 30.79 -18.09
CA CYS A 448 -15.24 32.14 -18.58
C CYS A 448 -15.39 33.13 -17.42
N SER A 449 -16.15 32.72 -16.38
CA SER A 449 -16.39 33.54 -15.18
C SER A 449 -15.10 33.82 -14.40
N ALA A 450 -14.20 32.84 -14.26
CA ALA A 450 -12.91 33.05 -13.61
C ALA A 450 -11.98 33.97 -14.42
N LEU A 451 -11.92 33.81 -15.74
CA LEU A 451 -11.12 34.67 -16.63
C LEU A 451 -11.63 36.13 -16.64
N LEU A 452 -12.94 36.33 -16.58
CA LEU A 452 -13.55 37.67 -16.44
C LEU A 452 -13.13 38.36 -15.14
N GLN A 453 -13.08 37.62 -14.02
CA GLN A 453 -12.65 38.14 -12.72
C GLN A 453 -11.14 38.38 -12.64
N LEU A 454 -10.32 37.71 -13.45
CA LEU A 454 -8.91 38.07 -13.61
C LEU A 454 -8.74 39.40 -14.36
N LYS A 455 -9.51 39.63 -15.44
CA LYS A 455 -9.47 40.89 -16.20
C LYS A 455 -9.89 42.10 -15.37
N SER A 456 -10.98 42.02 -14.62
CA SER A 456 -11.46 43.15 -13.80
C SER A 456 -10.42 43.64 -12.78
N ASN A 457 -9.60 42.72 -12.28
CA ASN A 457 -8.50 43.01 -11.37
C ASN A 457 -7.24 43.53 -12.09
N LEU A 458 -6.89 43.01 -13.27
CA LEU A 458 -5.67 43.40 -14.00
C LEU A 458 -5.59 44.90 -14.37
N TYR A 459 -6.75 45.57 -14.54
CA TYR A 459 -6.83 46.96 -15.00
C TYR A 459 -6.10 48.00 -14.13
N PHE A 460 -5.76 47.68 -12.87
CA PHE A 460 -5.02 48.59 -12.00
C PHE A 460 -3.57 48.83 -12.49
N ASN A 461 -2.94 47.84 -13.12
CA ASN A 461 -1.53 47.90 -13.57
C ASN A 461 -1.37 48.31 -15.05
N THR A 462 -2.47 48.42 -15.82
CA THR A 462 -2.44 48.75 -17.25
C THR A 462 -3.34 49.94 -17.59
N SER A 463 -3.60 50.82 -16.63
CA SER A 463 -4.45 52.00 -16.83
C SER A 463 -3.80 53.00 -17.80
N GLN A 464 -4.63 53.81 -18.48
CA GLN A 464 -4.14 54.88 -19.36
C GLN A 464 -3.23 55.86 -18.60
N LEU A 465 -3.43 56.04 -17.29
CA LEU A 465 -2.57 56.85 -16.41
C LEU A 465 -1.13 56.32 -16.35
N TYR A 466 -0.91 55.00 -16.35
CA TYR A 466 0.44 54.43 -16.39
C TYR A 466 1.11 54.70 -17.74
N PHE A 467 0.40 54.48 -18.85
CA PHE A 467 0.93 54.76 -20.20
C PHE A 467 1.20 56.26 -20.43
N ASN A 468 0.34 57.13 -19.91
CA ASN A 468 0.55 58.58 -19.92
C ASN A 468 1.75 58.98 -19.04
N SER A 469 1.94 58.34 -17.88
CA SER A 469 3.11 58.57 -17.02
C SER A 469 4.42 58.17 -17.68
N VAL A 470 4.45 57.01 -18.35
CA VAL A 470 5.62 56.56 -19.14
C VAL A 470 5.88 57.50 -20.33
N SER A 471 4.85 57.94 -21.04
CA SER A 471 5.00 58.92 -22.14
C SER A 471 5.48 60.29 -21.63
N TYR A 472 5.01 60.74 -20.47
CA TYR A 472 5.44 61.97 -19.82
C TYR A 472 6.90 61.89 -19.35
N LEU A 473 7.33 60.76 -18.78
CA LEU A 473 8.72 60.50 -18.42
C LEU A 473 9.65 60.41 -19.64
N THR A 474 9.16 59.86 -20.76
CA THR A 474 9.90 59.83 -22.03
C THR A 474 10.02 61.24 -22.62
N ASN A 475 8.94 62.02 -22.65
CA ASN A 475 8.97 63.42 -23.04
C ASN A 475 9.90 64.25 -22.14
N LEU A 476 9.93 64.04 -20.82
CA LEU A 476 10.87 64.71 -19.92
C LEU A 476 12.34 64.33 -20.19
N ARG A 477 12.61 63.14 -20.75
CA ARG A 477 13.94 62.77 -21.29
C ARG A 477 14.24 63.41 -22.65
N GLU A 478 13.23 63.64 -23.47
CA GLU A 478 13.35 64.16 -24.83
C GLU A 478 13.27 65.70 -24.94
N ILE A 479 12.86 66.40 -23.87
CA ILE A 479 12.95 67.87 -23.73
C ILE A 479 14.43 68.29 -23.58
N SER A 480 15.13 68.16 -24.70
CA SER A 480 16.40 68.80 -24.98
C SER A 480 16.14 70.27 -25.32
N TYR A 481 16.31 71.13 -24.32
CA TYR A 481 16.75 72.51 -24.50
C TYR A 481 15.86 73.43 -25.39
N THR A 482 14.62 73.68 -25.00
CA THR A 482 13.88 74.88 -25.45
C THR A 482 14.41 76.13 -24.74
N PRO A 483 15.04 77.10 -25.43
CA PRO A 483 15.55 78.31 -24.78
C PRO A 483 14.38 79.21 -24.35
N GLY A 484 14.29 79.51 -23.05
CA GLY A 484 13.25 80.41 -22.51
C GLY A 484 12.77 80.10 -21.10
N ILE A 485 13.02 78.89 -20.58
CA ILE A 485 12.70 78.52 -19.19
C ILE A 485 13.95 78.63 -18.31
N GLU A 486 13.76 79.09 -17.06
CA GLU A 486 14.79 79.46 -16.10
C GLU A 486 15.94 78.43 -15.99
N TYR A 487 17.13 78.81 -16.44
CA TYR A 487 18.33 77.95 -16.47
C TYR A 487 18.71 77.38 -15.09
N SER A 488 18.50 78.15 -14.03
CA SER A 488 18.64 77.71 -12.63
C SER A 488 17.70 76.55 -12.28
N LYS A 489 16.44 76.63 -12.71
CA LYS A 489 15.40 75.61 -12.46
C LYS A 489 15.67 74.34 -13.27
N ALA A 490 16.18 74.48 -14.49
CA ALA A 490 16.66 73.34 -15.29
C ALA A 490 17.87 72.64 -14.64
N ILE A 491 18.84 73.39 -14.12
CA ILE A 491 19.98 72.84 -13.37
C ILE A 491 19.53 72.15 -12.09
N GLN A 492 18.63 72.78 -11.32
CA GLN A 492 18.07 72.21 -10.09
C GLN A 492 17.38 70.87 -10.38
N ASN A 493 16.47 70.84 -11.36
CA ASN A 493 15.80 69.61 -11.80
C ASN A 493 16.80 68.52 -12.22
N VAL A 494 17.87 68.86 -12.95
CA VAL A 494 18.91 67.89 -13.36
C VAL A 494 19.75 67.39 -12.18
N GLN A 495 19.98 68.21 -11.15
CA GLN A 495 20.65 67.77 -9.92
C GLN A 495 19.75 66.83 -9.11
N ASP A 496 18.49 67.20 -8.92
CA ASP A 496 17.50 66.39 -8.19
C ASP A 496 17.21 65.06 -8.91
N LEU A 497 17.17 65.06 -10.25
CA LEU A 497 17.01 63.85 -11.06
C LEU A 497 18.22 62.92 -10.88
N LYS A 498 19.46 63.43 -10.93
CA LYS A 498 20.68 62.64 -10.62
C LYS A 498 20.74 62.14 -9.17
N LEU A 499 20.15 62.87 -8.23
CA LEU A 499 19.99 62.45 -6.83
C LEU A 499 18.95 61.33 -6.69
N SER A 500 17.89 61.36 -7.51
CA SER A 500 16.90 60.27 -7.58
C SER A 500 17.45 59.02 -8.27
N GLU A 501 18.21 59.16 -9.37
CA GLU A 501 18.86 58.04 -10.07
C GLU A 501 19.83 57.29 -9.13
N ARG A 502 20.66 58.02 -8.36
CA ARG A 502 21.53 57.39 -7.35
C ARG A 502 20.75 56.62 -6.29
N LYS A 503 19.66 57.17 -5.76
CA LYS A 503 18.80 56.48 -4.78
C LYS A 503 18.13 55.24 -5.38
N ILE A 504 17.73 55.29 -6.67
CA ILE A 504 17.16 54.15 -7.38
C ILE A 504 18.21 53.05 -7.59
N ASP A 505 19.46 53.40 -7.92
CA ASP A 505 20.54 52.41 -8.07
C ASP A 505 21.03 51.84 -6.74
N GLU A 506 21.04 52.63 -5.66
CA GLU A 506 21.23 52.13 -4.29
C GLU A 506 20.10 51.15 -3.89
N GLN A 507 18.85 51.48 -4.20
CA GLN A 507 17.70 50.59 -3.97
C GLN A 507 17.78 49.31 -4.81
N ARG A 508 18.19 49.39 -6.09
CA ARG A 508 18.43 48.21 -6.95
C ARG A 508 19.51 47.30 -6.37
N LEU A 509 20.64 47.86 -5.93
CA LEU A 509 21.72 47.13 -5.26
C LEU A 509 21.24 46.48 -3.95
N GLN A 510 20.31 47.11 -3.22
CA GLN A 510 19.73 46.54 -2.01
C GLN A 510 18.70 45.44 -2.31
N ILE A 511 17.89 45.58 -3.37
CA ILE A 511 16.97 44.55 -3.87
C ILE A 511 17.77 43.31 -4.31
N GLN A 512 18.82 43.47 -5.12
CA GLN A 512 19.68 42.35 -5.56
C GLN A 512 20.34 41.60 -4.40
N ARG A 513 20.64 42.27 -3.27
CA ARG A 513 21.12 41.60 -2.05
C ARG A 513 20.02 40.79 -1.40
N LEU A 514 18.81 41.36 -1.26
CA LEU A 514 17.66 40.68 -0.68
C LEU A 514 17.18 39.49 -1.54
N GLU A 515 17.22 39.60 -2.86
CA GLU A 515 16.97 38.49 -3.80
C GLU A 515 17.96 37.34 -3.58
N LYS A 516 19.26 37.66 -3.43
CA LYS A 516 20.32 36.67 -3.17
C LYS A 516 20.27 36.07 -1.76
N GLU A 517 19.73 36.80 -0.78
CA GLU A 517 19.43 36.26 0.56
C GLU A 517 18.18 35.37 0.54
N LEU A 518 17.15 35.74 -0.22
CA LEU A 518 15.95 34.95 -0.43
C LEU A 518 16.24 33.63 -1.16
N GLU A 519 17.07 33.65 -2.21
CA GLU A 519 17.52 32.45 -2.94
C GLU A 519 18.28 31.47 -2.04
N LYS A 520 19.16 31.99 -1.16
CA LYS A 520 19.82 31.19 -0.11
C LYS A 520 18.83 30.64 0.92
N SER A 521 17.81 31.41 1.29
CA SER A 521 16.77 30.94 2.21
C SER A 521 15.89 29.86 1.56
N GLN A 522 15.56 30.00 0.28
CA GLN A 522 14.77 29.04 -0.48
C GLN A 522 15.50 27.70 -0.64
N THR A 523 16.76 27.72 -1.07
CA THR A 523 17.61 26.51 -1.18
C THR A 523 17.81 25.81 0.17
N CYS A 524 17.96 26.57 1.27
CA CYS A 524 17.97 26.01 2.62
C CYS A 524 16.62 25.36 3.01
N THR A 525 15.50 25.97 2.62
CA THR A 525 14.14 25.45 2.88
C THR A 525 13.84 24.21 2.05
N GLU A 526 14.29 24.17 0.78
CA GLU A 526 14.20 22.98 -0.08
C GLU A 526 15.02 21.82 0.48
N LYS A 527 16.23 22.07 1.03
CA LYS A 527 17.02 21.03 1.71
C LYS A 527 16.26 20.46 2.91
N ALA A 528 15.78 21.31 3.82
CA ALA A 528 15.03 20.89 4.99
C ALA A 528 13.73 20.13 4.63
N ASN A 529 12.99 20.58 3.61
CA ASN A 529 11.80 19.88 3.13
C ASN A 529 12.13 18.50 2.53
N ASN A 530 13.26 18.35 1.85
CA ASN A 530 13.71 17.05 1.35
C ASN A 530 14.15 16.12 2.49
N GLU A 531 14.83 16.62 3.52
CA GLU A 531 15.19 15.87 4.73
C GLU A 531 13.94 15.40 5.49
N VAL A 532 12.95 16.27 5.71
CA VAL A 532 11.64 15.92 6.29
C VAL A 532 10.93 14.86 5.46
N ARG A 533 10.94 14.98 4.12
CA ARG A 533 10.31 14.01 3.22
C ARG A 533 11.02 12.65 3.22
N GLN A 534 12.34 12.62 3.35
CA GLN A 534 13.09 11.37 3.54
C GLN A 534 12.74 10.71 4.87
N LEU A 535 12.67 11.47 5.96
CA LEU A 535 12.24 10.97 7.28
C LEU A 535 10.81 10.43 7.24
N GLN A 536 9.88 11.12 6.58
CA GLN A 536 8.50 10.64 6.37
C GLN A 536 8.45 9.33 5.58
N ASN A 537 9.22 9.21 4.49
CA ASN A 537 9.30 7.97 3.71
C ASN A 537 9.88 6.80 4.53
N ILE A 538 10.86 7.07 5.39
CA ILE A 538 11.43 6.07 6.32
C ILE A 538 10.39 5.65 7.36
N LEU A 539 9.63 6.60 7.91
CA LEU A 539 8.58 6.32 8.89
C LEU A 539 7.47 5.43 8.28
N VAL A 540 6.97 5.78 7.09
CA VAL A 540 6.00 4.98 6.35
C VAL A 540 6.54 3.59 5.98
N ALA A 541 7.84 3.47 5.66
CA ALA A 541 8.46 2.16 5.40
C ALA A 541 8.57 1.30 6.67
N ILE A 542 8.80 1.91 7.85
CA ILE A 542 8.78 1.22 9.15
C ILE A 542 7.35 0.79 9.49
N GLU A 543 6.35 1.66 9.32
CA GLU A 543 4.93 1.36 9.54
C GLU A 543 4.47 0.21 8.64
N GLN A 544 4.74 0.27 7.33
CA GLN A 544 4.38 -0.81 6.39
C GLN A 544 5.11 -2.12 6.65
N ASN A 545 6.33 -2.09 7.19
CA ASN A 545 7.04 -3.32 7.58
C ASN A 545 6.52 -3.89 8.90
N ALA A 546 6.04 -3.05 9.82
CA ALA A 546 5.32 -3.49 11.01
C ALA A 546 3.96 -4.11 10.66
N GLU A 547 3.15 -3.45 9.81
CA GLU A 547 1.88 -3.99 9.31
C GLU A 547 2.07 -5.31 8.56
N LYS A 548 3.11 -5.43 7.72
CA LYS A 548 3.46 -6.72 7.07
C LYS A 548 3.90 -7.78 8.06
N SER A 549 4.66 -7.42 9.10
CA SER A 549 5.04 -8.38 10.14
C SER A 549 3.81 -8.90 10.91
N GLU A 550 2.84 -8.03 11.20
CA GLU A 550 1.56 -8.44 11.80
C GLU A 550 0.69 -9.27 10.82
N GLU A 551 0.66 -8.94 9.52
CA GLU A 551 -0.02 -9.77 8.51
C GLU A 551 0.65 -11.13 8.30
N GLU A 552 1.98 -11.22 8.25
CA GLU A 552 2.72 -12.47 8.03
C GLU A 552 2.61 -13.38 9.26
N VAL A 553 2.71 -12.83 10.47
CA VAL A 553 2.41 -13.57 11.72
C VAL A 553 0.94 -13.99 11.76
N GLY A 554 0.01 -13.18 11.24
CA GLY A 554 -1.40 -13.55 11.12
C GLY A 554 -1.69 -14.65 10.09
N LYS A 555 -1.00 -14.65 8.94
CA LYS A 555 -1.19 -15.60 7.83
C LYS A 555 -0.51 -16.94 8.08
N ASN A 556 0.68 -16.95 8.69
CA ASN A 556 1.42 -18.17 9.03
C ASN A 556 0.75 -19.02 10.13
N ILE A 557 -0.35 -18.55 10.73
CA ILE A 557 -1.20 -19.34 11.64
C ILE A 557 -2.29 -20.12 10.87
N PHE A 558 -2.50 -19.85 9.58
CA PHE A 558 -3.73 -20.26 8.86
C PHE A 558 -3.58 -20.82 7.44
N GLN A 559 -2.37 -21.19 6.98
CA GLN A 559 -2.21 -21.90 5.70
C GLN A 559 -1.37 -23.18 5.85
N GLU A 560 -1.91 -24.28 5.31
CA GLU A 560 -1.24 -25.56 5.18
C GLU A 560 -0.16 -25.52 4.08
N SER A 561 0.81 -26.42 4.16
CA SER A 561 2.00 -26.42 3.29
C SER A 561 1.75 -26.99 1.89
N GLU A 562 1.94 -26.17 0.84
CA GLU A 562 2.17 -26.65 -0.53
C GLU A 562 3.67 -26.90 -0.81
N PRO A 563 4.02 -27.85 -1.70
CA PRO A 563 5.41 -28.21 -1.97
C PRO A 563 6.13 -27.24 -2.92
N ILE A 564 7.41 -26.96 -2.64
CA ILE A 564 8.26 -26.05 -3.42
C ILE A 564 8.52 -26.58 -4.84
N SER A 565 8.37 -25.70 -5.84
CA SER A 565 8.58 -26.00 -7.27
C SER A 565 9.99 -26.51 -7.60
N GLU A 566 10.06 -27.43 -8.56
CA GLU A 566 11.28 -28.13 -9.00
C GLU A 566 12.31 -27.20 -9.67
N ASP A 567 11.88 -26.06 -10.23
CA ASP A 567 12.80 -25.04 -10.77
C ASP A 567 13.70 -24.41 -9.69
N VAL A 568 13.21 -24.31 -8.45
CA VAL A 568 13.99 -23.74 -7.33
C VAL A 568 15.17 -24.66 -6.96
N LYS A 569 14.96 -25.98 -6.99
CA LYS A 569 16.04 -26.99 -6.80
C LYS A 569 17.15 -26.82 -7.84
N ASN A 570 16.79 -26.64 -9.11
CA ASN A 570 17.73 -26.45 -10.21
C ASN A 570 18.52 -25.13 -10.10
N GLY A 571 17.94 -24.09 -9.50
CA GLY A 571 18.64 -22.87 -9.12
C GLY A 571 19.67 -23.10 -8.02
N ALA A 572 19.25 -23.69 -6.90
CA ALA A 572 20.10 -23.92 -5.72
C ALA A 572 21.34 -24.79 -6.03
N GLN A 573 21.18 -25.86 -6.82
CA GLN A 573 22.28 -26.75 -7.21
C GLN A 573 23.42 -26.02 -7.96
N LYS A 574 23.10 -24.99 -8.76
CA LYS A 574 24.12 -24.18 -9.47
C LYS A 574 24.88 -23.21 -8.56
N VAL A 575 24.33 -22.87 -7.39
CA VAL A 575 25.00 -22.02 -6.39
C VAL A 575 25.88 -22.85 -5.46
N ALA A 576 25.42 -24.01 -5.02
CA ALA A 576 26.17 -24.90 -4.13
C ALA A 576 27.53 -25.34 -4.72
N LEU A 577 27.59 -25.56 -6.05
CA LEU A 577 28.83 -25.85 -6.80
C LEU A 577 29.91 -24.73 -6.78
N ARG A 578 29.69 -23.64 -6.05
CA ARG A 578 30.63 -22.52 -5.87
C ARG A 578 30.90 -22.17 -4.41
N LEU A 579 30.43 -22.98 -3.46
CA LEU A 579 30.68 -22.78 -2.04
C LEU A 579 31.81 -23.71 -1.59
N THR A 580 32.94 -23.11 -1.22
CA THR A 580 34.04 -23.79 -0.52
C THR A 580 34.02 -23.44 0.97
N ASP A 581 34.50 -24.35 1.80
CA ASP A 581 34.69 -24.12 3.23
C ASP A 581 35.91 -23.20 3.51
N SER A 582 36.24 -23.02 4.80
CA SER A 582 37.40 -22.24 5.23
C SER A 582 38.77 -22.85 4.88
N ASN A 583 38.80 -24.09 4.38
CA ASN A 583 40.01 -24.79 3.92
C ASN A 583 40.13 -24.80 2.38
N GLY A 584 39.06 -24.45 1.66
CA GLY A 584 39.00 -24.41 0.20
C GLY A 584 38.26 -25.60 -0.44
N GLU A 585 37.69 -26.51 0.35
CA GLU A 585 37.03 -27.72 -0.16
C GLU A 585 35.52 -27.50 -0.41
N PRO A 586 34.91 -28.13 -1.45
CA PRO A 586 33.50 -27.91 -1.79
C PRO A 586 32.53 -28.36 -0.67
N VAL A 587 31.62 -27.48 -0.26
CA VAL A 587 30.64 -27.76 0.80
C VAL A 587 29.55 -28.74 0.31
N PRO A 588 29.30 -29.86 1.01
CA PRO A 588 28.25 -30.80 0.62
C PRO A 588 26.85 -30.18 0.65
N ILE A 589 26.04 -30.48 -0.38
CA ILE A 589 24.65 -29.98 -0.50
C ILE A 589 23.79 -30.38 0.71
N SER A 590 24.09 -31.51 1.35
CA SER A 590 23.39 -32.03 2.53
C SER A 590 23.64 -31.27 3.83
N THR A 591 24.50 -30.24 3.84
CA THR A 591 24.81 -29.43 5.04
C THR A 591 24.49 -27.94 4.89
N LEU A 592 23.88 -27.52 3.77
CA LEU A 592 23.51 -26.12 3.52
C LEU A 592 22.06 -25.86 3.92
N ASN A 593 21.83 -24.90 4.82
CA ASN A 593 20.49 -24.41 5.11
C ASN A 593 20.20 -23.21 4.18
N VAL A 594 19.79 -23.55 2.95
CA VAL A 594 19.85 -22.68 1.76
C VAL A 594 19.24 -21.29 1.97
N GLU A 595 18.16 -21.16 2.75
CA GLU A 595 17.54 -19.87 3.04
C GLU A 595 18.38 -19.02 4.01
N SER A 596 18.87 -19.62 5.09
CA SER A 596 19.73 -18.95 6.09
C SER A 596 21.05 -18.47 5.49
N ASP A 597 21.73 -19.35 4.74
CA ASP A 597 23.07 -19.08 4.19
C ASP A 597 23.03 -18.04 3.05
N LEU A 598 21.91 -17.96 2.32
CA LEU A 598 21.67 -16.92 1.32
C LEU A 598 21.29 -15.58 1.98
N TYR A 599 20.45 -15.61 3.03
CA TYR A 599 20.01 -14.43 3.75
C TYR A 599 21.18 -13.70 4.42
N GLU A 600 22.05 -14.41 5.14
CA GLU A 600 23.24 -13.80 5.77
C GLU A 600 24.20 -13.21 4.72
N LYS A 601 24.39 -13.84 3.55
CA LYS A 601 25.22 -13.24 2.47
C LYS A 601 24.58 -12.01 1.83
N ILE A 602 23.26 -11.96 1.66
CA ILE A 602 22.56 -10.75 1.20
C ILE A 602 22.71 -9.63 2.24
N LYS A 603 22.58 -9.96 3.53
CA LYS A 603 22.75 -9.06 4.68
C LYS A 603 24.18 -8.52 4.81
N GLU A 604 25.22 -9.35 4.64
CA GLU A 604 26.63 -8.90 4.58
C GLU A 604 26.86 -7.90 3.43
N VAL A 605 26.38 -8.22 2.23
CA VAL A 605 26.53 -7.34 1.06
C VAL A 605 25.78 -6.02 1.25
N ALA A 606 24.57 -6.06 1.83
CA ALA A 606 23.80 -4.86 2.16
C ALA A 606 24.53 -3.99 3.20
N ILE A 607 25.07 -4.58 4.28
CA ILE A 607 25.84 -3.87 5.31
C ILE A 607 27.11 -3.24 4.70
N LEU A 608 27.83 -3.97 3.84
CA LEU A 608 29.01 -3.44 3.13
C LEU A 608 28.66 -2.28 2.18
N GLN A 609 27.47 -2.28 1.57
CA GLN A 609 26.99 -1.18 0.72
C GLN A 609 26.53 0.03 1.56
N ILE A 610 25.83 -0.20 2.67
CA ILE A 610 25.41 0.84 3.62
C ILE A 610 26.64 1.56 4.21
N ASN A 611 27.65 0.80 4.65
CA ASN A 611 28.88 1.38 5.20
C ASN A 611 29.63 2.22 4.16
N LYS A 612 29.75 1.75 2.91
CA LYS A 612 30.34 2.53 1.79
C LYS A 612 29.53 3.78 1.40
N LEU A 613 28.24 3.84 1.74
CA LEU A 613 27.43 5.04 1.58
C LEU A 613 27.64 6.00 2.77
N ALA A 614 27.68 5.49 4.00
CA ALA A 614 27.98 6.29 5.19
C ALA A 614 29.38 6.95 5.13
N GLU A 615 30.41 6.22 4.69
CA GLU A 615 31.75 6.78 4.45
C GLU A 615 31.73 7.90 3.41
N LYS A 616 30.90 7.80 2.36
CA LYS A 616 30.74 8.85 1.35
C LYS A 616 29.98 10.08 1.86
N VAL A 617 29.09 9.93 2.84
CA VAL A 617 28.43 11.06 3.49
C VAL A 617 29.43 11.80 4.37
N ASN A 618 30.10 11.10 5.30
CA ASN A 618 31.06 11.73 6.22
C ASN A 618 32.24 12.41 5.50
N ASN A 619 32.77 11.82 4.42
CA ASN A 619 33.86 12.43 3.66
C ASN A 619 33.45 13.70 2.87
N ASN A 620 32.16 13.94 2.65
CA ASN A 620 31.67 15.15 1.98
C ASN A 620 31.53 16.37 2.92
N GLU A 621 31.50 16.16 4.25
CA GLU A 621 31.45 17.28 5.21
C GLU A 621 32.81 17.96 5.42
N ILE A 622 33.90 17.28 5.04
CA ILE A 622 35.29 17.74 5.25
C ILE A 622 35.71 18.87 4.27
N TYR A 623 34.93 19.13 3.22
CA TYR A 623 35.22 20.15 2.19
C TYR A 623 34.43 21.48 2.34
N MET A 624 33.85 21.77 3.51
CA MET A 624 33.18 23.06 3.78
C MET A 624 33.70 23.79 5.03
N PHE A 625 35.01 24.03 5.07
CA PHE A 625 35.67 25.06 5.89
C PHE A 625 36.65 25.87 5.04
#